data_AF-A0A1E7HTT5-F1
#
_entry.id   AF-A0A1E7HTT5-F1
#
_cell.length_a   1.000
_cell.length_b   1.000
_cell.length_c   1.000
_cell.angle_alpha   90.00
_cell.angle_beta   90.00
_cell.angle_gamma   90.00
#
_symmetry.space_group_name_H-M   'P 1'
#
loop_
_entity.id
_entity.type
_entity.pdbx_description
1 polymer ?
#
loop_
_entity_poly.entity_id
_entity_poly.type
_entity_poly.pdbx_seq_one_letter_code
_entity_poly.pdbx_strand_id
1 'polypeptide(L)'
;MVLPSPTVGQTVLVDATKVKAGTKQRGIPVHLAITAEPGPIVAGRKTITKRLLHLHVGSVGPLRQRLKHLRPQRLVHDGGESYEGCAENIQRCAWHMVYQLKHYLWQDGLAFEERSYYQDCLRSILWDDEKGQENLDLFIADMKQFDFPTTAYHLQGARDEAFTWAQNPGFAYMTTSPLEREMRELNRRADVGTRWSPKGIENVLKLLFHKRLNRDPTELSPAG
;
A
#
# COMPACT_ATOMS: atom_id res chain seq x y z
N MET A 1 -11.58 -1.95 -21.28
CA MET A 1 -11.05 -2.99 -20.37
C MET A 1 -11.96 -3.05 -19.16
N VAL A 2 -12.60 -4.19 -18.92
CA VAL A 2 -13.46 -4.39 -17.74
C VAL A 2 -12.57 -4.85 -16.59
N LEU A 3 -12.63 -4.15 -15.46
CA LEU A 3 -11.94 -4.53 -14.23
C LEU A 3 -12.96 -5.14 -13.26
N PRO A 4 -12.59 -6.21 -12.54
CA PRO A 4 -13.48 -6.85 -11.58
C PRO A 4 -13.84 -5.91 -10.43
N SER A 5 -14.86 -6.33 -9.69
CA SER A 5 -15.19 -5.81 -8.36
C SER A 5 -14.62 -6.77 -7.30
N PRO A 6 -14.21 -6.26 -6.12
CA PRO A 6 -13.85 -7.13 -5.01
C PRO A 6 -15.08 -7.94 -4.57
N THR A 7 -14.88 -9.21 -4.21
CA THR A 7 -15.93 -9.98 -3.55
C THR A 7 -16.04 -9.57 -2.09
N VAL A 8 -17.18 -9.88 -1.47
CA VAL A 8 -17.43 -9.60 -0.04
C VAL A 8 -16.32 -10.23 0.81
N GLY A 9 -15.77 -9.46 1.75
CA GLY A 9 -14.68 -9.88 2.63
C GLY A 9 -13.26 -9.78 2.03
N GLN A 10 -13.09 -9.53 0.73
CA GLN A 10 -11.74 -9.39 0.17
C GLN A 10 -11.05 -8.13 0.68
N THR A 11 -9.76 -8.27 0.99
CA THR A 11 -8.91 -7.15 1.33
C THR A 11 -8.40 -6.49 0.05
N VAL A 12 -8.64 -5.19 -0.07
CA VAL A 12 -8.08 -4.35 -1.13
C VAL A 12 -6.78 -3.73 -0.63
N LEU A 13 -5.72 -3.86 -1.42
CA LEU A 13 -4.44 -3.21 -1.15
C LEU A 13 -4.25 -2.06 -2.14
N VAL A 14 -3.74 -0.94 -1.64
CA VAL A 14 -3.47 0.25 -2.41
C VAL A 14 -2.05 0.75 -2.14
N ASP A 15 -1.31 1.03 -3.21
CA ASP A 15 0.04 1.59 -3.12
C ASP A 15 0.31 2.47 -4.35
N ALA A 16 1.33 3.31 -4.27
CA ALA A 16 1.72 4.21 -5.34
C ALA A 16 3.24 4.28 -5.52
N THR A 17 3.67 4.49 -6.76
CA THR A 17 5.07 4.76 -7.07
C THR A 17 5.18 5.85 -8.13
N LYS A 18 6.40 6.26 -8.49
CA LYS A 18 6.62 7.27 -9.54
C LYS A 18 7.34 6.66 -10.72
N VAL A 19 6.84 6.95 -11.92
CA VAL A 19 7.46 6.53 -13.18
C VAL A 19 7.98 7.72 -13.96
N LYS A 20 9.04 7.52 -14.76
CA LYS A 20 9.65 8.54 -15.64
C LYS A 20 8.70 8.90 -16.79
N ALA A 21 7.68 9.70 -16.50
CA ALA A 21 6.68 10.17 -17.46
C ALA A 21 6.45 11.68 -17.35
N GLY A 22 6.00 12.30 -18.46
CA GLY A 22 5.76 13.74 -18.54
C GLY A 22 7.03 14.58 -18.37
N THR A 23 6.91 15.83 -17.93
CA THR A 23 8.04 16.78 -17.89
C THR A 23 8.76 16.87 -16.53
N LYS A 24 8.12 16.43 -15.44
CA LYS A 24 8.68 16.55 -14.08
C LYS A 24 9.89 15.63 -13.88
N GLN A 25 10.98 16.14 -13.33
CA GLN A 25 12.20 15.36 -13.05
C GLN A 25 11.91 14.08 -12.26
N ARG A 26 11.13 14.19 -11.17
CA ARG A 26 10.71 13.08 -10.30
C ARG A 26 9.65 12.15 -10.91
N GLY A 27 9.21 12.40 -12.13
CA GLY A 27 8.19 11.60 -12.80
C GLY A 27 6.76 11.94 -12.35
N ILE A 28 5.83 11.03 -12.68
CA ILE A 28 4.40 11.13 -12.35
C ILE A 28 4.01 9.91 -11.52
N PRO A 29 3.17 10.07 -10.49
CA PRO A 29 2.66 8.94 -9.72
C PRO A 29 1.84 7.96 -10.56
N VAL A 30 1.98 6.68 -10.22
CA VAL A 30 1.14 5.59 -10.69
C VAL A 30 0.51 4.95 -9.46
N HIS A 31 -0.81 4.96 -9.43
CA HIS A 31 -1.61 4.41 -8.36
C HIS A 31 -2.10 3.02 -8.77
N LEU A 32 -1.95 2.04 -7.88
CA LEU A 32 -2.33 0.65 -8.10
C LEU A 32 -3.26 0.19 -6.97
N ALA A 33 -4.38 -0.43 -7.33
CA ALA A 33 -5.26 -1.12 -6.38
C ALA A 33 -5.52 -2.54 -6.84
N ILE A 34 -5.35 -3.49 -5.92
CA ILE A 34 -5.60 -4.92 -6.15
C ILE A 34 -6.43 -5.51 -5.01
N THR A 35 -7.12 -6.61 -5.26
CA THR A 35 -7.44 -7.55 -4.17
C THR A 35 -6.22 -8.41 -3.88
N ALA A 36 -6.09 -8.87 -2.63
CA ALA A 36 -5.12 -9.89 -2.26
C ALA A 36 -5.71 -10.83 -1.21
N GLU A 37 -5.55 -12.13 -1.43
CA GLU A 37 -5.98 -13.19 -0.51
C GLU A 37 -4.98 -14.35 -0.55
N PRO A 38 -4.86 -15.14 0.53
CA PRO A 38 -4.07 -16.36 0.53
C PRO A 38 -4.50 -17.28 -0.63
N GLY A 39 -3.54 -17.65 -1.46
CA GLY A 39 -3.76 -18.56 -2.58
C GLY A 39 -3.45 -20.01 -2.21
N PRO A 40 -3.62 -20.94 -3.18
CA PRO A 40 -3.26 -22.35 -2.98
C PRO A 40 -1.76 -22.53 -2.72
N ILE A 41 -1.38 -23.66 -2.14
CA ILE A 41 0.02 -24.06 -2.04
C ILE A 41 0.45 -24.64 -3.40
N VAL A 42 1.50 -24.09 -4.00
CA VAL A 42 2.06 -24.56 -5.27
C VAL A 42 3.53 -24.90 -5.06
N ALA A 43 3.93 -26.12 -5.40
CA ALA A 43 5.29 -26.63 -5.20
C ALA A 43 5.83 -26.37 -3.76
N GLY A 44 5.00 -26.62 -2.75
CA GLY A 44 5.34 -26.43 -1.33
C GLY A 44 5.39 -24.98 -0.85
N ARG A 45 5.04 -24.00 -1.70
CA ARG A 45 5.05 -22.57 -1.35
C ARG A 45 3.63 -22.01 -1.29
N LYS A 46 3.32 -21.28 -0.21
CA LYS A 46 2.09 -20.48 -0.12
C LYS A 46 2.09 -19.44 -1.24
N THR A 47 0.98 -19.33 -1.96
CA THR A 47 0.81 -18.30 -3.00
C THR A 47 -0.15 -17.21 -2.54
N ILE A 48 -0.32 -16.18 -3.36
CA ILE A 48 -1.26 -15.08 -3.13
C ILE A 48 -2.06 -14.92 -4.40
N THR A 49 -3.39 -15.02 -4.29
CA THR A 49 -4.30 -14.69 -5.38
C THR A 49 -4.54 -13.18 -5.37
N LYS A 50 -4.39 -12.56 -6.53
CA LYS A 50 -4.50 -11.10 -6.69
C LYS A 50 -5.38 -10.78 -7.89
N ARG A 51 -6.17 -9.72 -7.81
CA ARG A 51 -6.89 -9.17 -8.97
C ARG A 51 -6.72 -7.67 -9.05
N LEU A 52 -6.40 -7.16 -10.24
CA LEU A 52 -6.31 -5.73 -10.53
C LEU A 52 -7.71 -5.09 -10.47
N LEU A 53 -7.88 -4.11 -9.57
CA LEU A 53 -9.09 -3.31 -9.44
C LEU A 53 -8.98 -1.92 -10.09
N HIS A 54 -7.77 -1.35 -10.07
CA HIS A 54 -7.50 -0.05 -10.66
C HIS A 54 -6.00 0.15 -10.93
N LEU A 55 -5.68 0.85 -12.03
CA LEU A 55 -4.35 1.39 -12.31
C LEU A 55 -4.53 2.74 -13.00
N HIS A 56 -3.87 3.78 -12.50
CA HIS A 56 -3.93 5.11 -13.11
C HIS A 56 -2.62 5.88 -12.96
N VAL A 57 -2.26 6.64 -13.99
CA VAL A 57 -1.07 7.51 -13.99
C VAL A 57 -1.53 8.95 -13.89
N GLY A 58 -1.14 9.65 -12.84
CA GLY A 58 -1.64 10.99 -12.54
C GLY A 58 -2.09 11.11 -11.09
N SER A 59 -2.99 12.05 -10.82
CA SER A 59 -3.51 12.30 -9.46
C SER A 59 -4.25 11.08 -8.88
N VAL A 60 -4.34 11.00 -7.55
CA VAL A 60 -5.10 9.94 -6.85
C VAL A 60 -6.62 9.98 -7.09
N GLY A 61 -7.17 11.09 -7.60
CA GLY A 61 -8.62 11.31 -7.74
C GLY A 61 -9.39 10.16 -8.41
N PRO A 62 -8.98 9.69 -9.61
CA PRO A 62 -9.64 8.57 -10.29
C PRO A 62 -9.61 7.25 -9.49
N LEU A 63 -8.53 7.00 -8.73
CA LEU A 63 -8.47 5.84 -7.85
C LEU A 63 -9.48 5.97 -6.72
N ARG A 64 -9.52 7.11 -6.02
CA ARG A 64 -10.51 7.36 -4.94
C ARG A 64 -11.94 7.21 -5.46
N GLN A 65 -12.25 7.76 -6.62
CA GLN A 65 -13.58 7.64 -7.23
C GLN A 65 -13.92 6.16 -7.51
N ARG A 66 -12.97 5.39 -8.05
CA ARG A 66 -13.16 3.96 -8.28
C ARG A 66 -13.42 3.21 -6.96
N LEU A 67 -12.65 3.47 -5.91
CA LEU A 67 -12.82 2.81 -4.62
C LEU A 67 -14.17 3.16 -3.97
N LYS A 68 -14.58 4.43 -3.99
CA LYS A 68 -15.91 4.87 -3.51
C LYS A 68 -17.07 4.20 -4.25
N HIS A 69 -16.89 3.89 -5.53
CA HIS A 69 -17.88 3.14 -6.31
C HIS A 69 -17.86 1.65 -5.97
N LEU A 70 -16.69 1.05 -5.78
CA LEU A 70 -16.55 -0.37 -5.43
C LEU A 70 -16.94 -0.68 -3.98
N ARG A 71 -16.82 0.29 -3.07
CA ARG A 71 -17.06 0.17 -1.62
C ARG A 71 -16.50 -1.12 -1.01
N PRO A 72 -15.17 -1.36 -1.12
CA PRO A 72 -14.57 -2.50 -0.44
C PRO A 72 -14.82 -2.44 1.07
N GLN A 73 -15.02 -3.59 1.69
CA GLN A 73 -15.17 -3.67 3.15
C GLN A 73 -13.86 -3.39 3.88
N ARG A 74 -12.73 -3.77 3.26
CA ARG A 74 -11.40 -3.73 3.87
C ARG A 74 -10.39 -3.16 2.88
N LEU A 75 -9.67 -2.12 3.30
CA LEU A 75 -8.64 -1.46 2.49
C LEU A 75 -7.36 -1.27 3.31
N VAL A 76 -6.20 -1.57 2.71
CA VAL A 76 -4.88 -1.30 3.29
C VAL A 76 -4.11 -0.36 2.38
N HIS A 77 -3.47 0.68 2.93
CA HIS A 77 -2.68 1.62 2.12
C HIS A 77 -1.39 2.11 2.79
N ASP A 78 -0.52 2.72 1.99
CA ASP A 78 0.89 2.99 2.29
C ASP A 78 1.19 4.21 3.18
N GLY A 79 0.28 5.16 3.36
CA GLY A 79 0.69 6.45 3.95
C GLY A 79 0.39 7.68 3.09
N GLY A 80 0.56 7.54 1.77
CA GLY A 80 0.82 8.69 0.91
C GLY A 80 -0.38 9.58 0.63
N GLU A 81 -1.59 9.02 0.76
CA GLU A 81 -2.86 9.67 0.46
C GLU A 81 -3.93 9.26 1.48
N SER A 82 -4.90 10.14 1.76
CA SER A 82 -6.10 9.76 2.51
C SER A 82 -7.06 8.93 1.63
N TYR A 83 -7.68 7.91 2.21
CA TYR A 83 -8.73 7.12 1.56
C TYR A 83 -10.05 7.15 2.33
N GLU A 84 -10.27 8.19 3.14
CA GLU A 84 -11.51 8.37 3.91
C GLU A 84 -12.76 8.22 3.02
N GLY A 85 -13.71 7.40 3.50
CA GLY A 85 -14.94 7.07 2.79
C GLY A 85 -14.76 6.18 1.55
N CYS A 86 -13.58 5.63 1.29
CA CYS A 86 -13.35 4.68 0.20
C CYS A 86 -13.64 3.23 0.58
N ALA A 87 -13.69 2.90 1.87
CA ALA A 87 -13.93 1.56 2.39
C ALA A 87 -14.63 1.63 3.76
N GLU A 88 -15.24 0.53 4.20
CA GLU A 88 -15.82 0.43 5.55
C GLU A 88 -14.72 0.44 6.62
N ASN A 89 -13.65 -0.34 6.41
CA ASN A 89 -12.52 -0.46 7.31
C ASN A 89 -11.22 -0.13 6.56
N ILE A 90 -10.47 0.85 7.06
CA ILE A 90 -9.21 1.32 6.45
C ILE A 90 -8.07 1.06 7.42
N GLN A 91 -7.05 0.36 6.93
CA GLN A 91 -5.84 0.01 7.65
C GLN A 91 -4.65 0.75 7.05
N ARG A 92 -3.83 1.38 7.91
CA ARG A 92 -2.52 1.90 7.51
C ARG A 92 -1.52 0.75 7.46
N CYS A 93 -0.72 0.66 6.40
CA CYS A 93 0.27 -0.39 6.26
C CYS A 93 1.31 -0.33 7.39
N ALA A 94 1.30 -1.33 8.29
CA ALA A 94 2.18 -1.36 9.46
C ALA A 94 3.67 -1.25 9.08
N TRP A 95 4.09 -1.91 8.00
CA TRP A 95 5.46 -1.82 7.51
C TRP A 95 5.85 -0.39 7.09
N HIS A 96 4.94 0.35 6.46
CA HIS A 96 5.21 1.69 5.98
C HIS A 96 5.31 2.67 7.15
N MET A 97 4.49 2.52 8.20
CA MET A 97 4.61 3.31 9.42
C MET A 97 6.01 3.16 10.05
N VAL A 98 6.49 1.91 10.19
CA VAL A 98 7.85 1.64 10.68
C VAL A 98 8.89 2.24 9.74
N TYR A 99 8.78 1.98 8.43
CA TYR A 99 9.78 2.41 7.45
C TYR A 99 9.89 3.94 7.36
N GLN A 100 8.76 4.64 7.35
CA GLN A 100 8.70 6.10 7.23
C GLN A 100 9.16 6.80 8.51
N LEU A 101 9.11 6.14 9.67
CA LEU A 101 9.49 6.74 10.95
C LEU A 101 10.90 7.36 10.94
N LYS A 102 11.89 6.73 10.30
CA LYS A 102 13.25 7.28 10.18
C LYS A 102 13.28 8.67 9.53
N HIS A 103 12.41 8.89 8.54
CA HIS A 103 12.35 10.16 7.84
C HIS A 103 11.86 11.27 8.76
N TYR A 104 10.80 11.01 9.54
CA TYR A 104 10.25 12.01 10.44
C TYR A 104 11.15 12.26 11.64
N LEU A 105 11.77 11.22 12.21
CA LEU A 105 12.78 11.39 13.26
C LEU A 105 14.00 12.21 12.77
N TRP A 106 14.38 12.06 11.50
CA TRP A 106 15.40 12.91 10.89
C TRP A 106 14.95 14.36 10.77
N GLN A 107 13.69 14.60 10.40
CA GLN A 107 13.13 15.97 10.34
C GLN A 107 13.10 16.63 11.72
N ASP A 108 12.93 15.84 12.78
CA ASP A 108 13.00 16.29 14.17
C ASP A 108 14.45 16.34 14.72
N GLY A 109 15.47 16.11 13.87
CA GLY A 109 16.87 16.32 14.23
C GLY A 109 17.58 15.15 14.93
N LEU A 110 16.92 14.01 15.12
CA LEU A 110 17.53 12.84 15.77
C LEU A 110 18.70 12.27 14.95
N ALA A 111 19.79 11.85 15.58
CA ALA A 111 20.96 11.26 14.90
C ALA A 111 20.61 9.94 14.19
N PHE A 112 21.34 9.59 13.12
CA PHE A 112 21.01 8.43 12.28
C PHE A 112 21.05 7.10 13.05
N GLU A 113 22.03 6.98 13.94
CA GLU A 113 22.35 5.82 14.76
C GLU A 113 21.25 5.53 15.79
N GLU A 114 20.54 6.56 16.25
CA GLU A 114 19.49 6.45 17.28
C GLU A 114 18.12 6.09 16.68
N ARG A 115 17.90 6.36 15.38
CA ARG A 115 16.58 6.16 14.75
C ARG A 115 16.13 4.70 14.69
N SER A 116 17.06 3.73 14.68
CA SER A 116 16.69 2.31 14.63
C SER A 116 16.00 1.85 15.90
N TYR A 117 16.40 2.40 17.07
CA TYR A 117 15.76 2.10 18.34
C TYR A 117 14.25 2.38 18.29
N TYR A 118 13.88 3.58 17.86
CA TYR A 118 12.47 3.98 17.73
C TYR A 118 11.70 3.17 16.68
N GLN A 119 12.36 2.76 15.59
CA GLN A 119 11.74 1.87 14.61
C GLN A 119 11.41 0.50 15.19
N ASP A 120 12.32 -0.06 15.99
CA ASP A 120 12.11 -1.36 16.61
C ASP A 120 11.03 -1.28 17.69
N CYS A 121 10.98 -0.19 18.47
CA CYS A 121 9.86 0.10 19.36
C CYS A 121 8.53 0.14 18.61
N LEU A 122 8.42 0.95 17.55
CA LEU A 122 7.18 1.06 16.78
C LEU A 122 6.80 -0.28 16.12
N ARG A 123 7.78 -1.06 15.65
CA ARG A 123 7.53 -2.40 15.10
C ARG A 123 6.93 -3.32 16.16
N SER A 124 7.51 -3.37 17.36
CA SER A 124 6.96 -4.18 18.44
C SER A 124 5.54 -3.76 18.81
N ILE A 125 5.26 -2.46 18.85
CA ILE A 125 3.93 -1.90 19.11
C ILE A 125 2.92 -2.35 18.04
N LEU A 126 3.25 -2.21 16.76
CA LEU A 126 2.32 -2.49 15.66
C LEU A 126 2.02 -3.98 15.44
N TRP A 127 2.83 -4.88 16.00
CA TRP A 127 2.64 -6.33 15.95
C TRP A 127 2.04 -6.92 17.23
N ASP A 128 1.75 -6.08 18.22
CA ASP A 128 1.03 -6.44 19.44
C ASP A 128 -0.47 -6.18 19.23
N ASP A 129 -1.26 -7.23 19.03
CA ASP A 129 -2.71 -7.14 18.77
C ASP A 129 -3.54 -6.95 20.03
N GLU A 130 -2.95 -7.10 21.23
CA GLU A 130 -3.63 -6.92 22.50
C GLU A 130 -3.46 -5.50 23.05
N LYS A 131 -2.21 -5.00 23.10
CA LYS A 131 -1.87 -3.72 23.73
C LYS A 131 -1.29 -2.70 22.75
N GLY A 132 -1.14 -3.06 21.47
CA GLY A 132 -0.49 -2.20 20.49
C GLY A 132 -1.15 -0.83 20.34
N GLN A 133 -2.49 -0.74 20.40
CA GLN A 133 -3.19 0.55 20.31
C GLN A 133 -2.86 1.47 21.50
N GLU A 134 -2.90 0.95 22.72
CA GLU A 134 -2.56 1.70 23.94
C GLU A 134 -1.09 2.11 23.93
N ASN A 135 -0.20 1.19 23.54
CA ASN A 135 1.23 1.46 23.45
C ASN A 135 1.56 2.47 22.33
N LEU A 136 0.81 2.49 21.22
CA LEU A 136 0.95 3.52 20.19
C LEU A 136 0.58 4.90 20.72
N ASP A 137 -0.47 4.99 21.54
CA ASP A 137 -0.88 6.26 22.15
C ASP A 137 0.18 6.80 23.10
N LEU A 138 0.75 5.92 23.94
CA LEU A 138 1.87 6.26 24.81
C LEU A 138 3.10 6.68 24.00
N PHE A 139 3.44 5.93 22.95
CA PHE A 139 4.57 6.26 22.09
C PHE A 139 4.40 7.62 21.40
N ILE A 140 3.18 7.95 20.93
CA ILE A 140 2.87 9.28 20.39
C ILE A 140 3.04 10.37 21.45
N ALA A 141 2.63 10.12 22.69
CA ALA A 141 2.80 11.06 23.80
C ALA A 141 4.29 11.29 24.12
N ASP A 142 5.09 10.22 24.16
CA ASP A 142 6.53 10.28 24.36
C ASP A 142 7.20 11.12 23.25
N MET A 143 6.81 10.92 21.98
CA MET A 143 7.36 11.73 20.87
C MET A 143 7.07 13.22 21.06
N LYS A 144 5.89 13.58 21.59
CA LYS A 144 5.57 14.98 21.92
C LYS A 144 6.41 15.49 23.09
N GLN A 145 6.63 14.66 24.11
CA GLN A 145 7.44 15.02 25.28
C GLN A 145 8.92 15.20 24.94
N PHE A 146 9.45 14.40 24.01
CA PHE A 146 10.83 14.50 23.54
C PHE A 146 11.06 15.60 22.50
N ASP A 147 10.06 16.44 22.24
CA ASP A 147 10.11 17.50 21.22
C ASP A 147 10.37 16.98 19.79
N PHE A 148 9.70 15.87 19.44
CA PHE A 148 9.65 15.31 18.07
C PHE A 148 8.30 15.57 17.41
N PRO A 149 7.95 16.84 17.11
CA PRO A 149 6.61 17.23 16.68
C PRO A 149 6.23 16.64 15.32
N THR A 150 7.17 16.50 14.39
CA THR A 150 6.88 15.97 13.05
C THR A 150 6.58 14.48 13.12
N THR A 151 7.35 13.74 13.90
CA THR A 151 7.14 12.32 14.18
C THR A 151 5.81 12.08 14.89
N ALA A 152 5.53 12.85 15.95
CA ALA A 152 4.26 12.76 16.67
C ALA A 152 3.07 13.04 15.74
N TYR A 153 3.14 14.08 14.90
CA TYR A 153 2.10 14.41 13.93
C TYR A 153 1.87 13.29 12.92
N HIS A 154 2.94 12.72 12.36
CA HIS A 154 2.84 11.62 11.41
C HIS A 154 2.14 10.39 12.02
N LEU A 155 2.56 9.99 13.22
CA LEU A 155 1.96 8.84 13.92
C LEU A 155 0.51 9.10 14.32
N GLN A 156 0.21 10.30 14.81
CA GLN A 156 -1.16 10.72 15.14
C GLN A 156 -2.09 10.61 13.92
N GLY A 157 -1.63 11.00 12.73
CA GLY A 157 -2.41 10.91 11.50
C GLY A 157 -2.68 9.48 11.02
N ALA A 158 -1.93 8.49 11.51
CA ALA A 158 -2.12 7.08 11.21
C ALA A 158 -2.84 6.30 12.33
N ARG A 159 -3.00 6.92 13.51
CA ARG A 159 -3.43 6.27 14.76
C ARG A 159 -4.70 5.44 14.60
N ASP A 160 -5.75 6.03 14.04
CA ASP A 160 -7.08 5.41 13.98
C ASP A 160 -7.15 4.28 12.94
N GLU A 161 -6.18 4.23 12.03
CA GLU A 161 -6.06 3.20 10.99
C GLU A 161 -4.98 2.15 11.32
N ALA A 162 -4.22 2.31 12.42
CA ALA A 162 -3.05 1.48 12.70
C ALA A 162 -3.41 0.06 13.17
N PHE A 163 -4.54 -0.10 13.88
CA PHE A 163 -4.99 -1.38 14.45
C PHE A 163 -6.39 -1.80 13.98
N THR A 164 -6.91 -1.18 12.92
CA THR A 164 -8.21 -1.55 12.34
C THR A 164 -8.26 -3.04 11.98
N TRP A 165 -7.14 -3.63 11.58
CA TRP A 165 -7.01 -5.06 11.28
C TRP A 165 -7.29 -5.97 12.49
N ALA A 166 -6.86 -5.57 13.69
CA ALA A 166 -7.06 -6.32 14.92
C ALA A 166 -8.51 -6.17 15.42
N GLN A 167 -9.08 -4.98 15.28
CA GLN A 167 -10.46 -4.67 15.68
C GLN A 167 -11.50 -5.29 14.74
N ASN A 168 -11.13 -5.60 13.49
CA ASN A 168 -12.03 -6.09 12.46
C ASN A 168 -11.48 -7.39 11.84
N PRO A 169 -11.81 -8.57 12.41
CA PRO A 169 -11.32 -9.84 11.90
C PRO A 169 -11.58 -10.02 10.39
N GLY A 170 -10.61 -10.61 9.70
CA GLY A 170 -10.70 -10.99 8.29
C GLY A 170 -9.91 -10.11 7.30
N PHE A 171 -9.12 -9.16 7.77
CA PHE A 171 -8.03 -8.65 6.94
C PHE A 171 -7.10 -9.79 6.55
N ALA A 172 -6.89 -9.99 5.25
CA ALA A 172 -5.94 -10.98 4.75
C ALA A 172 -4.49 -10.55 5.01
N TYR A 173 -4.27 -9.23 5.06
CA TYR A 173 -2.97 -8.61 5.26
C TYR A 173 -3.15 -7.28 6.00
N MET A 174 -2.22 -6.96 6.89
CA MET A 174 -2.09 -5.63 7.52
C MET A 174 -1.02 -4.75 6.85
N THR A 175 -0.36 -5.26 5.80
CA THR A 175 0.67 -4.57 5.03
C THR A 175 0.38 -4.60 3.53
N THR A 176 0.96 -3.67 2.78
CA THR A 176 0.97 -3.70 1.31
C THR A 176 2.06 -4.60 0.74
N SER A 177 2.72 -5.45 1.54
CA SER A 177 3.78 -6.36 1.06
C SER A 177 3.37 -7.23 -0.14
N PRO A 178 2.11 -7.71 -0.27
CA PRO A 178 1.69 -8.41 -1.49
C PRO A 178 1.73 -7.55 -2.76
N LEU A 179 1.66 -6.22 -2.65
CA LEU A 179 1.82 -5.29 -3.78
C LEU A 179 3.29 -5.07 -4.15
N GLU A 180 4.24 -5.25 -3.24
CA GLU A 180 5.63 -4.84 -3.44
C GLU A 180 6.26 -5.44 -4.70
N ARG A 181 6.04 -6.74 -4.96
CA ARG A 181 6.52 -7.41 -6.19
C ARG A 181 5.87 -6.83 -7.45
N GLU A 182 4.60 -6.44 -7.37
CA GLU A 182 3.86 -5.83 -8.47
C GLU A 182 4.35 -4.39 -8.72
N MET A 183 4.67 -3.65 -7.67
CA MET A 183 5.30 -2.32 -7.77
C MET A 183 6.69 -2.40 -8.40
N ARG A 184 7.50 -3.41 -8.04
CA ARG A 184 8.80 -3.67 -8.67
C ARG A 184 8.67 -4.06 -10.14
N GLU A 185 7.69 -4.90 -10.49
CA GLU A 185 7.37 -5.22 -11.89
C GLU A 185 6.96 -3.94 -12.66
N LEU A 186 6.10 -3.11 -12.07
CA LEU A 186 5.62 -1.87 -12.67
C LEU A 186 6.79 -0.95 -13.00
N ASN A 187 7.67 -0.72 -12.02
CA ASN A 187 8.85 0.11 -12.19
C ASN A 187 9.80 -0.44 -13.26
N ARG A 188 10.03 -1.76 -13.29
CA ARG A 188 10.87 -2.39 -14.32
C ARG A 188 10.29 -2.23 -15.73
N ARG A 189 8.96 -2.32 -15.88
CA ARG A 189 8.30 -2.15 -17.19
C ARG A 189 8.23 -0.69 -17.63
N ALA A 190 8.22 0.24 -16.68
CA ALA A 190 8.22 1.66 -16.95
C ALA A 190 9.61 2.21 -17.30
N ASP A 191 10.69 1.59 -16.83
CA ASP A 191 12.05 2.05 -17.13
C ASP A 191 12.54 1.52 -18.49
N VAL A 192 12.45 2.38 -19.51
CA VAL A 192 12.85 2.07 -20.90
C VAL A 192 13.99 2.95 -21.40
N GLY A 193 14.75 3.57 -20.48
CA GLY A 193 15.84 4.49 -20.82
C GLY A 193 15.40 5.85 -21.38
N THR A 194 14.10 6.04 -21.62
CA THR A 194 13.50 7.30 -22.09
C THR A 194 12.27 7.65 -21.26
N ARG A 195 11.71 8.85 -21.49
CA ARG A 195 10.52 9.31 -20.79
C ARG A 195 9.27 8.95 -21.57
N TRP A 196 8.27 8.44 -20.85
CA TRP A 196 6.96 8.17 -21.43
C TRP A 196 6.10 9.43 -21.54
N SER A 197 5.19 9.44 -22.50
CA SER A 197 3.98 10.25 -22.37
C SER A 197 3.11 9.67 -21.24
N PRO A 198 2.44 10.49 -20.41
CA PRO A 198 1.62 9.98 -19.29
C PRO A 198 0.56 8.97 -19.77
N LYS A 199 -0.08 9.26 -20.90
CA LYS A 199 -1.10 8.38 -21.49
C LYS A 199 -0.52 7.08 -22.04
N GLY A 200 0.67 7.14 -22.65
CA GLY A 200 1.35 5.98 -23.21
C GLY A 200 1.68 4.95 -22.12
N ILE A 201 2.33 5.39 -21.04
CA ILE A 201 2.67 4.48 -19.93
C ILE A 201 1.43 3.94 -19.24
N GLU A 202 0.38 4.76 -19.05
CA GLU A 202 -0.87 4.28 -18.47
C GLU A 202 -1.48 3.12 -19.27
N ASN A 203 -1.59 3.28 -20.59
CA ASN A 203 -2.20 2.28 -21.46
C ASN A 203 -1.40 0.96 -21.43
N VAL A 204 -0.07 1.05 -21.49
CA VAL A 204 0.83 -0.11 -21.43
C VAL A 204 0.71 -0.82 -20.09
N LEU A 205 0.80 -0.09 -18.98
CA LEU A 205 0.69 -0.67 -17.64
C LEU A 205 -0.68 -1.31 -17.41
N LYS A 206 -1.77 -0.66 -17.84
CA LYS A 206 -3.13 -1.23 -17.76
C LYS A 206 -3.20 -2.58 -18.48
N LEU A 207 -2.71 -2.67 -19.71
CA LEU A 207 -2.70 -3.91 -20.49
C LEU A 207 -1.87 -5.01 -19.83
N LEU A 208 -0.64 -4.68 -19.42
CA LEU A 208 0.28 -5.65 -18.80
C LEU A 208 -0.26 -6.19 -17.48
N PHE A 209 -0.74 -5.32 -16.59
CA PHE A 209 -1.21 -5.72 -15.27
C PHE A 209 -2.58 -6.41 -15.33
N HIS A 210 -3.44 -6.04 -16.27
CA HIS A 210 -4.68 -6.78 -16.51
C HIS A 210 -4.38 -8.20 -16.99
N LYS A 211 -3.48 -8.37 -17.97
CA LYS A 211 -3.07 -9.71 -18.43
C LYS A 211 -2.46 -10.54 -17.30
N ARG A 212 -1.67 -9.89 -16.44
CA ARG A 212 -0.93 -10.55 -15.36
C ARG A 212 -1.79 -10.94 -14.16
N LEU A 213 -2.77 -10.12 -13.79
CA LEU A 213 -3.52 -10.25 -12.53
C LEU A 213 -4.98 -10.64 -12.71
N ASN A 214 -5.55 -10.53 -13.91
CA ASN A 214 -6.97 -10.80 -14.13
C ASN A 214 -7.27 -11.92 -15.14
N ARG A 215 -6.28 -12.47 -15.83
CA ARG A 215 -6.50 -13.63 -16.69
C ARG A 215 -6.39 -14.92 -15.89
N ASP A 216 -7.24 -15.88 -16.22
CA ASP A 216 -7.13 -17.22 -15.67
C ASP A 216 -5.84 -17.89 -16.15
N PRO A 217 -5.11 -18.60 -15.28
CA PRO A 217 -3.91 -19.35 -15.64
C PRO A 217 -4.16 -20.37 -16.77
N THR A 218 -5.40 -20.84 -16.91
CA THR A 218 -5.83 -21.81 -17.93
C THR A 218 -5.92 -21.24 -19.34
N GLU A 219 -6.00 -19.92 -19.51
CA GLU A 219 -5.98 -19.28 -20.84
C GLU A 219 -4.56 -19.14 -21.43
N LEU A 220 -3.52 -19.52 -20.67
CA LEU A 220 -2.11 -19.41 -21.06
C LEU A 220 -1.42 -20.76 -21.28
N SER A 221 -2.16 -21.87 -21.20
CA SER A 221 -1.63 -23.15 -21.67
C SER A 221 -1.74 -23.20 -23.19
N PRO A 222 -0.64 -23.37 -23.96
CA PRO A 222 -0.78 -23.88 -25.32
C PRO A 222 -1.51 -25.21 -25.21
N ALA A 223 -2.51 -25.43 -26.06
CA ALA A 223 -3.01 -26.77 -26.30
C ALA A 223 -1.85 -27.61 -26.86
N GLY A 224 -1.52 -28.72 -26.17
CA GLY A 224 -0.74 -29.83 -26.72
C GLY A 224 0.73 -29.57 -26.97
#